data_AF-A0A349R0U0-F1
#
_entry.id   AF-A0A349R0U0-F1
#
_cell.length_a   1.000
_cell.length_b   1.000
_cell.length_c   1.000
_cell.angle_alpha   90.00
_cell.angle_beta   90.00
_cell.angle_gamma   90.00
#
_symmetry.space_group_name_H-M   'P 1'
#
loop_
_entity.id
_entity.type
_entity.pdbx_description
1 polymer ?
#
loop_
_entity_poly.entity_id
_entity_poly.type
_entity_poly.pdbx_seq_one_letter_code
_entity_poly.pdbx_strand_id
1 'polypeptide(L)' 'HLKKNRKDFGTQRALQMLVGKRRSLLAYLYKKDINRYRAIIKGLGLRDIIK' A
#
# COMPACT_ATOMS: atom_id res chain seq x y z
N HIS A 1 -9.42 7.75 11.30
CA HIS A 1 -10.63 8.27 10.63
C HIS A 1 -11.71 7.22 10.45
N LEU A 2 -11.56 6.27 9.51
CA LEU A 2 -12.63 5.34 9.12
C LEU A 2 -13.19 4.46 10.25
N LYS A 3 -12.39 4.13 11.27
CA LYS A 3 -12.89 3.38 12.45
C LYS A 3 -13.96 4.15 13.24
N LYS A 4 -13.84 5.49 13.34
CA LYS A 4 -14.82 6.36 14.01
C LYS A 4 -15.98 6.70 13.07
N ASN A 5 -15.71 6.93 11.79
CA ASN A 5 -16.69 7.34 10.79
C ASN A 5 -17.10 6.17 9.88
N ARG A 6 -17.87 5.22 10.43
CA ARG A 6 -18.20 3.97 9.71
C ARG A 6 -19.05 4.15 8.46
N LYS A 7 -19.76 5.29 8.32
CA LYS A 7 -20.60 5.61 7.15
C LYS A 7 -19.90 6.48 6.10
N ASP A 8 -18.60 6.78 6.27
CA ASP A 8 -17.83 7.58 5.32
C ASP A 8 -17.29 6.70 4.17
N PHE A 9 -18.19 6.36 3.24
CA PHE A 9 -17.88 5.52 2.08
C PHE A 9 -17.01 6.24 1.04
N GLY A 10 -17.13 7.57 0.94
CA GLY A 10 -16.35 8.39 0.00
C GLY A 10 -14.86 8.34 0.34
N THR A 11 -14.51 8.60 1.60
CA THR A 11 -13.11 8.53 2.06
C THR A 11 -12.58 7.10 2.02
N GLN A 12 -13.42 6.10 2.34
CA GLN A 12 -13.03 4.69 2.22
C GLN A 12 -12.63 4.34 0.77
N ARG A 13 -13.44 4.74 -0.22
CA ARG A 13 -13.14 4.50 -1.64
C ARG A 13 -11.84 5.19 -2.06
N ALA A 14 -11.68 6.47 -1.70
CA ALA A 14 -10.46 7.21 -2.00
C ALA A 14 -9.20 6.56 -1.40
N LEU A 15 -9.29 6.11 -0.14
CA LEU A 15 -8.20 5.38 0.53
C LEU A 15 -7.88 4.07 -0.19
N GLN A 16 -8.88 3.28 -0.58
CA GLN A 16 -8.67 2.04 -1.32
C GLN A 16 -7.95 2.28 -2.65
N MET A 17 -8.32 3.34 -3.38
CA MET A 17 -7.64 3.73 -4.62
C MET A 17 -6.16 4.08 -4.40
N LEU A 18 -5.85 4.86 -3.36
CA LEU A 18 -4.46 5.22 -3.01
C LEU A 18 -3.64 3.99 -2.61
N VAL A 19 -4.21 3.08 -1.81
CA VAL A 19 -3.57 1.82 -1.44
C VAL A 19 -3.33 0.93 -2.66
N GLY A 20 -4.28 0.87 -3.59
CA GLY A 20 -4.15 0.16 -4.87
C GLY A 20 -3.00 0.71 -5.72
N LYS A 21 -2.93 2.04 -5.90
CA LYS A 21 -1.83 2.69 -6.61
C LYS A 21 -0.47 2.38 -5.99
N ARG A 22 -0.36 2.47 -4.65
CA ARG A 22 0.86 2.11 -3.91
C ARG A 22 1.25 0.65 -4.16
N ARG A 23 0.29 -0.27 -4.15
CA ARG A 23 0.52 -1.70 -4.41
C ARG A 23 1.12 -1.93 -5.80
N SER A 24 0.57 -1.28 -6.83
CA SER A 24 1.09 -1.40 -8.20
C SER A 24 2.52 -0.86 -8.32
N LEU A 25 2.84 0.26 -7.67
CA LEU A 25 4.20 0.82 -7.66
C LEU A 25 5.20 -0.10 -6.96
N LEU A 26 4.82 -0.69 -5.82
CA LEU A 26 5.67 -1.65 -5.11
C LEU A 26 5.88 -2.94 -5.91
N ALA A 27 4.85 -3.42 -6.63
CA ALA A 27 4.97 -4.57 -7.51
C ALA A 27 5.91 -4.30 -8.70
N TYR A 28 5.84 -3.10 -9.28
CA TYR A 28 6.80 -2.66 -10.29
C TYR A 28 8.22 -2.62 -9.72
N LEU A 29 8.40 -2.01 -8.54
CA LEU A 29 9.70 -1.91 -7.91
C LEU A 29 10.29 -3.28 -7.59
N TYR A 30 9.48 -4.22 -7.10
CA TYR A 30 9.91 -5.60 -6.83
C TYR A 30 10.49 -6.28 -8.07
N LYS A 31 9.84 -6.14 -9.22
CA LYS A 31 10.31 -6.71 -10.50
C LYS A 31 11.62 -6.08 -10.98
N LYS A 32 11.85 -4.81 -10.61
CA LYS A 32 13.02 -4.04 -11.07
C LYS A 32 14.22 -4.16 -10.13
N ASP A 33 13.97 -4.11 -8.82
CA ASP A 33 14.98 -4.13 -7.77
C ASP A 33 14.36 -4.64 -6.46
N ILE A 34 14.67 -5.90 -6.14
CA ILE A 34 14.18 -6.57 -4.93
C ILE A 34 14.78 -5.97 -3.65
N ASN A 35 16.00 -5.44 -3.70
CA ASN A 35 16.69 -4.90 -2.51
C ASN A 35 16.04 -3.58 -2.08
N ARG A 36 15.75 -2.69 -3.03
CA ARG A 36 14.98 -1.46 -2.76
C ARG A 36 13.58 -1.75 -2.23
N TYR A 37 12.89 -2.72 -2.83
CA TYR A 37 11.57 -3.14 -2.34
C TYR A 37 11.63 -3.56 -0.86
N ARG A 38 12.56 -4.45 -0.49
CA ARG A 38 12.74 -4.93 0.88
C ARG A 38 13.10 -3.82 1.86
N ALA A 39 14.00 -2.90 1.46
CA ALA A 39 14.38 -1.76 2.28
C ALA A 39 13.19 -0.85 2.60
N ILE A 40 12.36 -0.53 1.60
CA ILE A 40 11.17 0.32 1.77
C ILE A 40 10.13 -0.38 2.66
N ILE A 41 9.84 -1.66 2.41
CA ILE A 41 8.88 -2.40 3.22
C ILE A 41 9.31 -2.45 4.69
N LYS A 42 10.59 -2.73 4.95
CA LYS A 42 11.16 -2.76 6.31
C LYS A 42 11.12 -1.38 6.96
N GLY A 43 11.52 -0.32 6.24
CA GLY A 43 11.55 1.04 6.76
C GLY A 43 10.17 1.61 7.10
N LEU A 44 9.14 1.21 6.35
CA LEU A 44 7.77 1.69 6.53
C LEU A 44 6.86 0.73 7.32
N GLY A 45 7.37 -0.43 7.76
CA GLY A 45 6.58 -1.44 8.47
C GLY A 45 5.40 -1.97 7.66
N LEU A 46 5.54 -2.06 6.33
CA LEU A 46 4.47 -2.51 5.44
C LEU A 46 4.38 -4.05 5.44
N ARG A 47 3.19 -4.57 5.16
CA ARG A 47 3.00 -6.00 4.97
C ARG A 47 3.56 -6.41 3.61
N ASP A 48 4.32 -7.51 3.57
CA ASP A 48 4.73 -8.11 2.30
C ASP A 48 3.50 -8.60 1.53
N ILE A 49 3.39 -8.15 0.29
CA ILE A 49 2.24 -8.34 -0.59
C ILE A 49 2.56 -9.29 -1.75
N ILE A 50 3.82 -9.71 -1.89
CA ILE A 50 4.30 -10.61 -2.93
C ILE A 50 4.69 -11.92 -2.26
N LYS A 51 4.08 -13.02 -2.71
CA LYS A 51 4.34 -14.39 -2.27
C LYS A 51 5.09 -15.12 -3.36
#